data_AF-A0A822BVD1-F1
#
_entry.id   AF-A0A822BVD1-F1
#
_cell.length_a   1.000
_cell.length_b   1.000
_cell.length_c   1.000
_cell.angle_alpha   90.00
_cell.angle_beta   90.00
_cell.angle_gamma   90.00
#
_symmetry.space_group_name_H-M   'P 1'
#
loop_
_entity.id
_entity.type
_entity.pdbx_description
1 polymer ?
#
loop_
_entity_poly.entity_id
_entity_poly.type
_entity_poly.pdbx_seq_one_letter_code
_entity_poly.pdbx_strand_id
1 'polypeptide(L)'
;MRGTEHCQKSEDVWLEAARLMPLDLARGIVTHAVRHLPQSVKIWVKAADLEQEPKAKKQVLRRALEHVPNSVRLWKAAVELEDEEDARIMLSRAVECCPTSVE
;
A
#
# COMPACT_ATOMS: atom_id res chain seq x y z
N MET A 1 19.65 -6.10 -9.53
CA MET A 1 19.33 -5.84 -8.11
C MET A 1 19.48 -7.15 -7.34
N ARG A 2 20.71 -7.55 -6.99
CA ARG A 2 20.93 -8.89 -6.40
C ARG A 2 20.36 -9.03 -4.98
N GLY A 3 20.28 -7.93 -4.22
CA GLY A 3 19.78 -7.93 -2.84
C GLY A 3 18.30 -8.33 -2.72
N THR A 4 17.46 -7.85 -3.63
CA THR A 4 16.03 -8.19 -3.64
C THR A 4 15.75 -9.62 -4.10
N GLU A 5 16.64 -10.19 -4.92
CA GLU A 5 16.57 -11.57 -5.41
C GLU A 5 16.96 -12.58 -4.32
N HIS A 6 17.95 -12.25 -3.48
CA HIS A 6 18.41 -13.11 -2.37
C HIS A 6 17.59 -12.96 -1.09
N CYS A 7 16.99 -11.79 -0.85
CA CYS A 7 16.26 -11.49 0.38
C CYS A 7 14.80 -11.07 0.12
N GLN A 8 14.07 -11.89 -0.64
CA GLN A 8 12.70 -11.60 -1.09
C GLN A 8 11.68 -11.38 0.04
N LYS A 9 11.95 -11.90 1.24
CA LYS A 9 11.07 -11.77 2.41
C LYS A 9 11.33 -10.51 3.26
N SER A 10 12.39 -9.75 2.99
CA SER A 10 12.74 -8.57 3.78
C SER A 10 12.08 -7.32 3.21
N GLU A 11 11.15 -6.75 3.97
CA GLU A 11 10.48 -5.49 3.63
C GLU A 11 11.49 -4.34 3.44
N ASP A 12 12.48 -4.23 4.33
CA ASP A 12 13.44 -3.13 4.32
C ASP A 12 14.34 -3.16 3.08
N VAL A 13 14.73 -4.35 2.61
CA VAL A 13 15.53 -4.49 1.37
C VAL A 13 14.75 -3.99 0.16
N TRP A 14 13.44 -4.28 0.08
CA TRP A 14 12.58 -3.78 -0.99
C TRP A 14 12.38 -2.27 -0.93
N LEU A 15 12.16 -1.73 0.27
CA LEU A 15 11.97 -0.29 0.46
C LEU A 15 13.23 0.51 0.15
N GLU A 16 14.40 0.04 0.59
CA GLU A 16 15.68 0.66 0.27
C GLU A 16 16.01 0.56 -1.22
N ALA A 17 15.73 -0.59 -1.85
CA ALA A 17 15.90 -0.73 -3.30
C ALA A 17 15.02 0.27 -4.07
N ALA A 18 13.76 0.45 -3.67
CA ALA A 18 12.87 1.44 -4.28
C ALA A 18 13.34 2.89 -4.02
N ARG A 19 13.90 3.18 -2.84
CA ARG A 19 14.41 4.53 -2.48
C ARG A 19 15.64 4.94 -3.30
N LEU A 20 16.52 4.00 -3.62
CA LEU A 20 17.78 4.26 -4.34
C LEU A 20 17.61 4.45 -5.85
N MET A 21 16.45 4.08 -6.39
CA MET A 21 16.22 4.05 -7.83
C MET A 21 15.34 5.24 -8.28
N PRO A 22 15.49 5.71 -9.53
CA PRO A 22 14.57 6.70 -10.11
C PRO A 22 13.13 6.22 -10.10
N LEU A 23 12.17 7.16 -10.08
CA LEU A 23 10.74 6.88 -9.94
C LEU A 23 10.24 5.76 -10.88
N ASP A 24 10.63 5.80 -12.15
CA ASP A 24 10.19 4.84 -13.15
C ASP A 24 10.58 3.39 -12.81
N LEU A 25 11.77 3.21 -12.24
CA LEU A 25 12.27 1.91 -11.80
C LEU A 25 11.74 1.55 -10.41
N ALA A 26 11.58 2.54 -9.52
CA ALA A 26 11.01 2.35 -8.19
C ALA A 26 9.60 1.75 -8.25
N ARG A 27 8.75 2.18 -9.21
CA ARG A 27 7.42 1.59 -9.46
C ARG A 27 7.49 0.10 -9.78
N GLY A 28 8.45 -0.30 -10.62
CA GLY A 28 8.68 -1.70 -10.97
C GLY A 28 9.11 -2.52 -9.74
N ILE A 29 9.98 -1.96 -8.90
CA ILE A 29 10.47 -2.60 -7.67
C ILE A 29 9.34 -2.83 -6.68
N VAL A 30 8.52 -1.81 -6.39
CA VAL A 30 7.40 -1.97 -5.45
C VAL A 30 6.33 -2.90 -5.99
N THR A 31 6.10 -2.92 -7.31
CA THR A 31 5.18 -3.87 -7.97
C THR A 31 5.66 -5.31 -7.78
N HIS A 32 6.97 -5.53 -7.82
CA HIS A 32 7.55 -6.85 -7.53
C HIS A 32 7.49 -7.17 -6.04
N ALA A 33 7.74 -6.18 -5.19
CA ALA A 33 7.71 -6.32 -3.74
C ALA A 33 6.31 -6.72 -3.23
N VAL A 34 5.23 -6.09 -3.71
CA VAL A 34 3.85 -6.45 -3.31
C VAL A 34 3.47 -7.87 -3.67
N ARG A 35 4.06 -8.46 -4.72
CA ARG A 35 3.84 -9.87 -5.08
C ARG A 35 4.50 -10.84 -4.11
N HIS A 36 5.64 -10.46 -3.54
CA HIS A 36 6.39 -11.29 -2.59
C HIS A 36 5.93 -11.07 -1.14
N LEU A 37 5.49 -9.85 -0.82
CA LEU A 37 5.09 -9.41 0.50
C LEU A 37 3.70 -8.75 0.47
N PRO A 38 2.64 -9.48 0.04
CA PRO A 38 1.30 -8.90 -0.08
C PRO A 38 0.69 -8.47 1.25
N GLN A 39 1.21 -8.97 2.37
CA GLN A 39 0.76 -8.62 3.72
C GLN A 39 1.49 -7.38 4.30
N SER A 40 2.47 -6.81 3.58
CA SER A 40 3.25 -5.68 4.07
C SER A 40 2.53 -4.35 3.82
N VAL A 41 2.08 -3.73 4.92
CA VAL A 41 1.47 -2.41 4.87
C VAL A 41 2.45 -1.35 4.37
N LYS A 42 3.74 -1.39 4.75
CA LYS A 42 4.68 -0.33 4.34
C LYS A 42 4.99 -0.39 2.85
N ILE A 43 5.08 -1.59 2.25
CA ILE A 43 5.27 -1.72 0.80
C ILE A 43 4.04 -1.19 0.06
N TRP A 44 2.83 -1.51 0.50
CA TRP A 44 1.62 -0.96 -0.11
C TRP A 44 1.52 0.56 -0.02
N VAL A 45 1.85 1.13 1.13
CA VAL A 45 1.91 2.59 1.29
C VAL A 45 2.97 3.19 0.36
N LYS A 46 4.17 2.60 0.31
CA LYS A 46 5.22 3.05 -0.60
C LYS A 46 4.80 2.95 -2.06
N ALA A 47 4.08 1.91 -2.45
CA ALA A 47 3.54 1.76 -3.79
C ALA A 47 2.53 2.88 -4.11
N ALA A 48 1.61 3.16 -3.20
CA ALA A 48 0.63 4.25 -3.35
C ALA A 48 1.32 5.63 -3.43
N ASP A 49 2.39 5.86 -2.67
CA ASP A 49 3.13 7.14 -2.67
C ASP A 49 3.97 7.37 -3.94
N LEU A 50 4.26 6.32 -4.70
CA LEU A 50 4.96 6.43 -5.99
C LEU A 50 4.02 6.73 -7.15
N GLU A 51 2.70 6.66 -6.94
CA GLU A 51 1.69 7.03 -7.93
C GLU A 51 1.45 8.54 -7.93
N GLN A 52 1.55 9.16 -9.10
CA GLN A 52 1.30 10.60 -9.26
C GLN A 52 -0.18 10.91 -9.49
N GLU A 53 -0.89 9.99 -10.15
CA GLU A 53 -2.30 10.15 -10.48
C GLU A 53 -3.18 9.67 -9.32
N PRO A 54 -4.12 10.49 -8.82
CA PRO A 54 -5.03 10.11 -7.74
C PRO A 54 -5.77 8.80 -8.03
N LYS A 55 -6.17 8.58 -9.29
CA LYS A 55 -6.85 7.36 -9.73
C LYS A 55 -5.96 6.12 -9.57
N ALA A 56 -4.67 6.21 -9.91
CA ALA A 56 -3.73 5.10 -9.74
C ALA A 56 -3.49 4.82 -8.25
N LYS A 57 -3.33 5.88 -7.44
CA LYS A 57 -3.18 5.77 -5.99
C LYS A 57 -4.36 5.06 -5.33
N LYS A 58 -5.60 5.42 -5.70
CA LYS A 58 -6.83 4.73 -5.26
C LYS A 58 -6.82 3.24 -5.62
N GLN A 59 -6.43 2.90 -6.85
CA GLN A 59 -6.37 1.49 -7.28
C GLN A 59 -5.37 0.67 -6.48
N VAL A 60 -4.19 1.23 -6.17
CA VAL A 60 -3.19 0.58 -5.34
C VAL A 60 -3.72 0.35 -3.93
N LEU A 61 -4.33 1.36 -3.30
CA LEU A 61 -4.87 1.24 -1.94
C LEU A 61 -6.05 0.27 -1.85
N ARG A 62 -6.93 0.22 -2.86
CA ARG A 62 -8.01 -0.79 -2.91
C ARG A 62 -7.45 -2.21 -2.96
N ARG A 63 -6.44 -2.47 -3.80
CA ARG A 63 -5.74 -3.76 -3.83
C ARG A 63 -5.02 -4.06 -2.52
N ALA A 64 -4.43 -3.05 -1.89
CA ALA A 64 -3.80 -3.22 -0.59
C ALA A 64 -4.80 -3.68 0.47
N LEU A 65 -6.01 -3.12 0.48
CA LEU A 65 -7.10 -3.49 1.40
C LEU A 65 -7.69 -4.87 1.12
N GLU A 66 -7.68 -5.34 -0.13
CA GLU A 66 -8.02 -6.74 -0.46
C GLU A 66 -7.04 -7.73 0.17
N HIS A 67 -5.77 -7.36 0.31
CA HIS A 67 -4.75 -8.20 0.93
C HIS A 67 -4.63 -8.00 2.45
N VAL A 68 -4.76 -6.77 2.94
CA VAL A 68 -4.56 -6.41 4.35
C VAL A 68 -5.75 -5.58 4.87
N PRO A 69 -6.93 -6.22 5.05
CA PRO A 69 -8.16 -5.51 5.41
C PRO A 69 -8.17 -4.99 6.85
N ASN A 70 -7.30 -5.50 7.73
CA ASN A 70 -7.22 -5.09 9.14
C ASN A 70 -6.24 -3.92 9.39
N SER A 71 -5.72 -3.30 8.34
CA SER A 71 -4.77 -2.18 8.45
C SER A 71 -5.49 -0.84 8.47
N VAL A 72 -5.60 -0.26 9.66
CA VAL A 72 -6.13 1.09 9.88
C VAL A 72 -5.40 2.13 9.02
N ARG A 73 -4.07 1.99 8.88
CA ARG A 73 -3.25 2.91 8.08
C ARG A 73 -3.64 2.89 6.61
N LEU A 74 -3.95 1.73 6.03
CA LEU A 74 -4.39 1.63 4.63
C LEU A 74 -5.80 2.19 4.46
N TRP A 75 -6.69 1.94 5.42
CA TRP A 75 -8.04 2.51 5.41
C TRP A 75 -8.02 4.04 5.46
N LYS A 76 -7.25 4.63 6.37
CA LYS A 76 -7.09 6.09 6.46
C LYS A 76 -6.60 6.69 5.14
N ALA A 77 -5.53 6.12 4.59
CA ALA A 77 -4.97 6.58 3.31
C ALA A 77 -5.96 6.43 2.13
N ALA A 78 -6.80 5.39 2.13
CA ALA A 78 -7.81 5.19 1.09
C ALA A 78 -8.95 6.20 1.21
N VAL A 79 -9.47 6.39 2.42
CA VAL A 79 -10.57 7.31 2.75
C VAL A 79 -10.20 8.75 2.42
N GLU A 80 -8.96 9.18 2.72
CA GLU A 80 -8.47 10.53 2.42
C GLU A 80 -8.48 10.90 0.93
N LEU A 81 -8.59 9.92 0.02
CA LEU A 81 -8.63 10.16 -1.41
C LEU A 81 -10.05 10.17 -1.99
N GLU A 82 -11.05 9.72 -1.23
CA GLU A 82 -12.44 9.64 -1.70
C GLU A 82 -13.22 10.93 -1.40
N ASP A 83 -14.35 11.10 -2.08
CA ASP A 83 -15.31 12.14 -1.71
C ASP A 83 -16.10 11.75 -0.45
N GLU A 84 -16.92 12.67 0.07
CA GLU A 84 -17.62 12.48 1.34
C GLU A 84 -18.54 11.23 1.34
N GLU A 85 -19.22 10.96 0.22
CA GLU A 85 -20.14 9.83 0.12
C GLU A 85 -19.39 8.50 0.13
N ASP A 86 -18.36 8.37 -0.71
CA ASP A 86 -17.53 7.17 -0.81
C ASP A 86 -16.69 6.95 0.46
N ALA A 87 -16.17 8.02 1.06
CA ALA A 87 -15.44 7.99 2.33
C ALA A 87 -16.29 7.39 3.45
N ARG A 88 -17.57 7.79 3.54
CA ARG A 88 -18.50 7.28 4.56
C ARG A 88 -18.75 5.77 4.40
N ILE A 89 -18.90 5.31 3.15
CA ILE A 89 -19.07 3.89 2.83
C ILE A 89 -17.81 3.10 3.22
N MET A 90 -16.62 3.61 2.86
CA MET A 90 -15.35 2.97 3.20
C MET A 90 -15.11 2.92 4.71
N LEU A 91 -15.40 3.99 5.45
CA LEU A 91 -15.23 4.02 6.91
C LEU A 91 -16.10 2.97 7.61
N SER A 92 -17.33 2.76 7.12
CA SER A 92 -18.24 1.75 7.68
C SER A 92 -17.62 0.36 7.59
N ARG A 93 -17.01 0.03 6.44
CA ARG A 93 -16.29 -1.23 6.23
C ARG A 93 -14.98 -1.30 7.02
N ALA A 94 -14.28 -0.18 7.18
CA ALA A 94 -13.05 -0.11 7.96
C ALA A 94 -13.29 -0.50 9.43
N VAL A 95 -14.38 -0.02 10.04
CA VAL A 95 -14.77 -0.35 11.42
C VAL A 95 -15.06 -1.84 11.59
N GLU A 96 -15.74 -2.46 10.61
CA GLU A 96 -15.99 -3.91 10.62
C GLU A 96 -14.69 -4.72 10.53
N CYS A 97 -13.74 -4.27 9.70
CA CYS A 97 -12.48 -4.97 9.48
C CYS A 97 -11.41 -4.70 10.56
N CYS A 98 -11.57 -3.61 11.33
CA CYS A 98 -10.66 -3.17 12.39
C CYS A 98 -11.42 -2.94 13.72
N PRO A 99 -12.05 -3.97 14.31
CA PRO A 99 -13.00 -3.81 15.42
C PRO A 99 -12.39 -3.30 16.73
N THR A 100 -11.06 -3.35 16.87
CA THR A 100 -10.33 -2.87 18.05
C THR A 100 -9.67 -1.51 17.84
N SER A 101 -9.77 -0.92 16.64
CA SER A 101 -9.23 0.41 16.37
C SER A 101 -10.21 1.48 16.81
N VAL A 102 -9.77 2.37 17.71
CA VAL A 102 -10.55 3.52 18.18
C VAL A 102 -10.20 4.83 17.44
N GLU A 103 -9.26 4.77 16.50
CA GLU A 103 -8.74 5.91 15.73
C GLU A 103 -9.01 5.84 14.24
#